data_AF-A0A1G6H3S9-F1
#
_entry.id   AF-A0A1G6H3S9-F1
#
_cell.length_a   1.000
_cell.length_b   1.000
_cell.length_c   1.000
_cell.angle_alpha   90.00
_cell.angle_beta   90.00
_cell.angle_gamma   90.00
#
_symmetry.space_group_name_H-M   'P 1'
#
loop_
_entity.id
_entity.type
_entity.pdbx_description
1 polymer ?
#
loop_
_entity_poly.entity_id
_entity_poly.type
_entity_poly.pdbx_seq_one_letter_code
_entity_poly.pdbx_strand_id
1 'polypeptide(L)' 'MKRLIVFDLDGTLAVSKSSIDTEMAVLLHDLLQIVKVAVISGGDWPQFEK' A
#
# COMPACT_ATOMS: atom_id res chain seq x y z
N MET A 1 1.38 -8.57 -21.74
CA MET A 1 0.58 -9.16 -20.65
C MET A 1 0.43 -8.11 -19.56
N LYS A 2 -0.79 -7.79 -19.09
CA LYS A 2 -0.96 -6.82 -17.99
C LYS A 2 -0.82 -7.57 -16.65
N ARG A 3 -0.01 -7.03 -15.73
CA ARG A 3 0.21 -7.58 -14.39
C ARG A 3 -0.10 -6.51 -13.35
N LEU A 4 -0.86 -6.88 -12.33
CA LEU A 4 -1.29 -6.02 -11.23
C LEU A 4 -1.21 -6.85 -9.95
N ILE A 5 -0.63 -6.27 -8.91
CA ILE A 5 -0.65 -6.81 -7.56
C ILE A 5 -1.52 -5.89 -6.71
N VAL A 6 -2.38 -6.47 -5.88
CA VAL A 6 -3.28 -5.72 -5.01
C VAL A 6 -3.06 -6.19 -3.57
N PHE A 7 -2.83 -5.24 -2.67
CA PHE A 7 -2.65 -5.49 -1.24
C PHE A 7 -3.81 -4.89 -0.46
N ASP A 8 -4.20 -5.55 0.63
CA ASP A 8 -4.90 -4.90 1.71
C ASP A 8 -3.94 -3.95 2.48
N LEU A 9 -4.48 -2.98 3.20
CA LEU A 9 -3.69 -2.03 3.99
C LEU A 9 -3.50 -2.50 5.44
N ASP A 10 -4.61 -2.68 6.18
CA ASP A 10 -4.60 -2.76 7.65
C ASP A 10 -4.17 -4.15 8.14
N GLY A 11 -3.04 -4.23 8.83
CA GLY A 11 -2.46 -5.51 9.25
C GLY A 11 -1.76 -6.28 8.12
N THR A 12 -1.74 -5.75 6.90
CA THR A 12 -1.02 -6.32 5.75
C THR A 12 0.21 -5.47 5.40
N LEU A 13 0.01 -4.20 5.00
CA LEU A 13 1.10 -3.28 4.65
C LEU A 13 1.51 -2.39 5.83
N ALA A 14 0.60 -2.17 6.77
CA ALA A 14 0.85 -1.39 7.98
C ALA A 14 0.41 -2.17 9.21
N VAL A 15 1.00 -1.87 10.37
CA VAL A 15 0.43 -2.27 11.66
C VAL A 15 -0.98 -1.69 11.77
N SER A 16 -1.90 -2.44 12.38
CA SER A 16 -3.31 -2.03 12.42
C SER A 16 -3.47 -0.59 12.94
N LYS A 17 -4.28 0.21 12.24
CA LYS A 17 -4.58 1.62 12.50
C LYS A 17 -3.36 2.55 12.54
N SER A 18 -2.29 2.16 11.86
CA SER A 18 -1.04 2.93 11.78
C SER A 18 -0.68 3.21 10.33
N SER A 19 0.17 4.22 10.10
CA SER A 19 0.73 4.47 8.77
C SER A 19 1.73 3.37 8.39
N ILE A 20 1.96 3.19 7.08
CA ILE A 20 3.09 2.40 6.60
C ILE A 20 4.39 3.00 7.13
N ASP A 21 5.35 2.15 7.48
CA ASP A 21 6.67 2.62 7.87
C ASP A 21 7.54 2.95 6.63
N THR A 22 8.69 3.58 6.90
CA THR A 22 9.63 4.01 5.86
C THR A 22 10.19 2.83 5.06
N GLU A 23 10.43 1.68 5.71
CA GLU A 23 10.98 0.50 5.03
C GLU A 23 9.98 -0.05 4.02
N MET A 24 8.73 -0.24 4.43
CA MET A 24 7.64 -0.71 3.58
C MET A 24 7.38 0.25 2.41
N ALA A 25 7.45 1.57 2.65
CA ALA A 25 7.30 2.56 1.60
C ALA A 25 8.39 2.43 0.51
N VAL A 26 9.64 2.17 0.90
CA VAL A 26 10.75 1.93 -0.04
C VAL A 26 10.53 0.65 -0.84
N LEU A 27 10.12 -0.44 -0.19
CA LEU A 27 9.85 -1.71 -0.87
C LEU A 27 8.70 -1.60 -1.90
N LEU A 28 7.62 -0.88 -1.54
CA LEU A 28 6.52 -0.62 -2.45
C LEU A 28 6.96 0.27 -3.63
N HIS A 29 7.81 1.27 -3.38
CA HIS A 29 8.40 2.11 -4.42
C HIS A 29 9.20 1.29 -5.43
N ASP A 30 10.07 0.39 -4.95
CA ASP A 30 10.89 -0.46 -5.81
C ASP A 30 10.03 -1.46 -6.60
N LEU A 31 9.01 -2.04 -5.96
CA LEU A 31 8.08 -2.96 -6.63
C LEU A 31 7.28 -2.28 -7.75
N LEU A 32 6.90 -1.01 -7.55
CA LEU A 32 6.21 -0.20 -8.55
C LEU A 32 7.04 0.00 -9.83
N GLN A 33 8.38 -0.10 -9.77
CA GLN A 33 9.24 -0.05 -10.95
C GLN A 33 9.13 -1.30 -11.84
N ILE A 34 8.61 -2.41 -11.29
CA ILE A 34 8.54 -3.72 -11.96
C ILE A 34 7.11 -4.05 -12.39
N VAL A 35 6.12 -3.70 -11.55
CA VAL A 35 4.72 -4.05 -11.75
C VAL A 35 3.80 -2.99 -11.16
N LYS A 36 2.60 -2.86 -11.73
CA LYS A 36 1.57 -2.01 -11.12
C LYS A 36 1.14 -2.60 -9.78
N VAL A 37 1.04 -1.75 -8.77
CA VAL A 37 0.54 -2.09 -7.44
C VAL A 37 -0.67 -1.21 -7.14
N ALA A 38 -1.67 -1.80 -6.49
CA ALA A 38 -2.80 -1.08 -5.91
C ALA A 38 -2.98 -1.48 -4.44
N VAL A 39 -3.54 -0.58 -3.65
CA VAL A 39 -3.89 -0.81 -2.25
C VAL A 39 -5.40 -0.70 -2.11
N ILE A 40 -6.01 -1.64 -1.39
CA ILE A 40 -7.41 -1.61 -0.98
C ILE A 40 -7.44 -1.38 0.52
N SER A 41 -8.33 -0.49 0.97
CA SER A 41 -8.59 -0.22 2.38
C SER A 41 -10.08 -0.10 2.61
N GLY A 42 -10.53 -0.54 3.78
CA GLY A 42 -11.90 -0.33 4.25
C GLY A 42 -12.15 1.04 4.89
N GLY A 43 -11.12 1.89 5.02
CA GLY A 43 -11.28 3.22 5.62
C GLY A 43 -11.58 4.33 4.61
N ASP A 44 -12.16 5.41 5.09
CA ASP A 44 -12.62 6.52 4.27
C ASP A 44 -11.48 7.38 3.73
N TRP A 45 -11.69 8.00 2.57
CA TRP A 45 -10.69 8.83 1.88
C TRP A 45 -9.95 9.87 2.74
N PRO A 46 -10.60 10.59 3.69
CA PRO A 46 -9.91 11.57 4.53
C PRO A 46 -8.75 10.99 5.39
N GLN A 47 -8.69 9.68 5.60
CA GLN A 47 -7.55 9.04 6.28
C GLN A 47 -6.25 9.11 5.46
N PHE A 48 -6.36 9.30 4.14
CA PHE A 48 -5.25 9.35 3.19
C PHE A 48 -4.85 10.76 2.76
N GLU A 49 -5.65 11.78 3.10
CA GLU A 49 -5.40 13.17 2.68
C GLU A 49 -4.48 13.96 3.65
N LYS A 50 -3.71 13.26 4.50
CA LYS A 50 -2.81 13.88 5.47
C LYS A 50 -1.37 13.99 5.00
#